data_AF-A0A504TRJ5-F1
#
_entry.id   AF-A0A504TRJ5-F1
#
_cell.length_a   1.000
_cell.length_b   1.000
_cell.length_c   1.000
_cell.angle_alpha   90.00
_cell.angle_beta   90.00
_cell.angle_gamma   90.00
#
_symmetry.space_group_name_H-M   'P 1'
#
loop_
_entity.id
_entity.type
_entity.pdbx_description
1 polymer ?
#
loop_
_entity_poly.entity_id
_entity_poly.type
_entity_poly.pdbx_seq_one_letter_code
_entity_poly.pdbx_strand_id
1 'polypeptide(L)'
;MLLPDTLRSVACRNGGEWGWQPETIPLVIDEAEKLGLLNVGGQLQFLMPEGTCECYRVEVNALKGEPVGLTWSERVALSAKNARRQMVDITRFYDFIAEGRKAFAGPFAAYEATGGSVRDRMCFIWYLQADRRP
;
A
#
# COMPACT_ATOMS: atom_id res chain seq x y z
N MET A 1 14.65 1.23 -5.80
CA MET A 1 13.81 1.78 -4.71
C MET A 1 14.70 2.21 -3.56
N LEU A 2 14.44 3.34 -2.91
CA LEU A 2 15.31 3.95 -1.88
C LEU A 2 15.10 3.39 -0.45
N LEU A 3 14.10 2.55 -0.24
CA LEU A 3 13.83 1.94 1.08
C LEU A 3 14.92 0.96 1.52
N PRO A 4 15.12 0.73 2.84
CA PRO A 4 16.10 -0.23 3.36
C PRO A 4 15.89 -1.66 2.85
N ASP A 5 16.97 -2.44 2.76
CA ASP A 5 16.93 -3.85 2.33
C ASP A 5 15.99 -4.72 3.16
N THR A 6 15.92 -4.44 4.47
CA THR A 6 15.01 -5.14 5.38
C THR A 6 13.55 -5.02 4.92
N LEU A 7 13.12 -3.82 4.50
CA LEU A 7 11.79 -3.62 3.93
C LEU A 7 11.65 -4.17 2.52
N ARG A 8 12.68 -4.01 1.67
CA ARG A 8 12.64 -4.53 0.29
C ARG A 8 12.52 -6.05 0.24
N SER A 9 13.21 -6.75 1.14
CA SER A 9 13.27 -8.22 1.16
C SER A 9 11.94 -8.90 1.51
N VAL A 10 11.05 -8.19 2.19
CA VAL A 10 9.72 -8.69 2.61
C VAL A 10 8.57 -8.16 1.76
N ALA A 11 8.87 -7.51 0.63
CA ALA A 11 7.86 -7.00 -0.28
C ALA A 11 7.16 -8.17 -1.00
N CYS A 12 5.82 -8.19 -0.99
CA CYS A 12 5.02 -9.15 -1.76
C CYS A 12 4.99 -8.82 -3.25
N ARG A 13 5.33 -7.59 -3.63
CA ARG A 13 5.52 -7.15 -5.01
C ARG A 13 6.79 -6.31 -5.10
N ASN A 14 7.61 -6.56 -6.11
CA ASN A 14 8.84 -5.82 -6.38
C ASN A 14 9.03 -5.61 -7.90
N GLY A 15 9.86 -4.64 -8.27
CA GLY A 15 10.11 -4.27 -9.67
C GLY A 15 9.43 -2.95 -10.05
N GLY A 16 8.54 -2.99 -11.05
CA GLY A 16 7.83 -1.80 -11.56
C GLY A 16 6.85 -1.17 -10.56
N GLU A 17 6.36 -1.97 -9.61
CA GLU A 17 5.55 -1.54 -8.47
C GLU A 17 5.98 -2.29 -7.22
N TRP A 18 5.77 -1.67 -6.06
CA TRP A 18 6.15 -2.24 -4.77
C TRP A 18 4.95 -2.35 -3.85
N GLY A 19 4.88 -3.45 -3.12
CA GLY A 19 3.81 -3.69 -2.17
C GLY A 19 4.23 -4.61 -1.03
N TRP A 20 3.51 -4.49 0.07
CA TRP A 20 3.74 -5.24 1.30
C TRP A 20 2.44 -5.77 1.87
N GLN A 21 2.52 -6.73 2.79
CA GLN A 21 1.37 -7.04 3.64
C GLN A 21 0.89 -5.76 4.35
N PRO A 22 -0.43 -5.52 4.49
CA PRO A 22 -0.98 -4.31 5.07
C PRO A 22 -0.40 -3.96 6.45
N GLU A 23 -0.07 -4.96 7.26
CA GLU A 23 0.52 -4.80 8.59
C GLU A 23 1.94 -4.20 8.55
N THR A 24 2.64 -4.31 7.42
CA THR A 24 3.99 -3.76 7.21
C THR A 24 3.97 -2.32 6.69
N ILE A 25 2.85 -1.86 6.11
CA ILE A 25 2.75 -0.52 5.52
C ILE A 25 3.05 0.62 6.52
N PRO A 26 2.63 0.58 7.80
CA PRO A 26 3.04 1.60 8.77
C PRO A 26 4.55 1.79 8.85
N LEU A 27 5.33 0.70 8.83
CA LEU A 27 6.80 0.78 8.84
C LEU A 27 7.35 1.37 7.53
N VAL A 28 6.74 1.05 6.38
CA VAL A 28 7.11 1.63 5.09
C VAL A 28 6.90 3.15 5.09
N ILE A 29 5.78 3.62 5.65
CA ILE A 29 5.46 5.05 5.79
C ILE A 29 6.53 5.74 6.65
N ASP A 30 6.87 5.15 7.79
CA ASP A 30 7.84 5.70 8.73
C ASP A 30 9.24 5.79 8.13
N GLU A 31 9.69 4.74 7.45
CA GLU A 31 11.00 4.74 6.77
C GLU A 31 11.04 5.70 5.58
N ALA A 32 9.95 5.81 4.82
CA ALA A 32 9.84 6.79 3.75
C ALA A 32 9.97 8.23 4.28
N GLU A 33 9.30 8.56 5.38
CA GLU A 33 9.41 9.89 6.02
C GLU A 33 10.84 10.20 6.43
N LYS A 34 11.53 9.26 7.12
CA LYS A 34 12.92 9.42 7.55
C LYS A 34 13.88 9.66 6.39
N LEU A 35 13.60 9.05 5.23
CA LEU A 35 14.39 9.19 4.01
C LEU A 35 14.02 10.42 3.18
N GLY A 36 13.09 11.25 3.64
CA GLY A 36 12.64 12.42 2.88
C GLY A 36 11.83 12.06 1.64
N LEU A 37 11.22 10.87 1.62
CA LEU A 37 10.36 10.40 0.53
C LEU A 37 8.91 10.77 0.81
N LEU A 38 8.23 11.31 -0.19
CA LEU A 38 6.83 11.66 -0.12
C LEU A 38 5.99 10.37 -0.19
N ASN A 39 5.12 10.17 0.80
CA ASN A 39 4.14 9.10 0.78
C ASN A 39 2.98 9.52 -0.11
N VAL A 40 2.84 8.92 -1.31
CA VAL A 40 1.75 9.28 -2.23
C VAL A 40 0.44 8.61 -1.79
N GLY A 41 0.53 7.35 -1.38
CA GLY A 41 -0.62 6.51 -1.06
C GLY A 41 -0.48 5.14 -1.69
N GLY A 42 -1.59 4.42 -1.80
CA GLY A 42 -1.56 3.04 -2.20
C GLY A 42 -2.93 2.38 -2.26
N GLN A 43 -2.94 1.10 -2.65
CA GLN A 43 -4.17 0.35 -2.86
C GLN A 43 -3.99 -1.12 -2.47
N LEU A 44 -5.04 -1.70 -1.89
CA LEU A 44 -5.11 -3.14 -1.65
C LEU A 44 -5.24 -3.90 -2.97
N GLN A 45 -4.40 -4.91 -3.15
CA GLN A 45 -4.48 -5.88 -4.24
C GLN A 45 -4.38 -7.31 -3.71
N PHE A 46 -4.86 -8.26 -4.50
CA PHE A 46 -4.60 -9.69 -4.31
C PHE A 46 -3.83 -10.24 -5.51
N LEU A 47 -2.64 -10.77 -5.26
CA LEU A 47 -1.72 -11.28 -6.28
C LEU A 47 -2.03 -12.75 -6.57
N MET A 48 -3.08 -12.99 -7.35
CA MET A 48 -3.54 -14.35 -7.68
C MET A 48 -2.67 -14.97 -8.79
N PRO A 49 -2.61 -16.31 -8.90
CA PRO A 49 -1.84 -16.97 -9.96
C PRO A 49 -2.24 -16.56 -11.38
N GLU A 50 -3.53 -16.30 -11.62
CA GLU A 50 -4.08 -15.95 -12.94
C GLU A 50 -4.11 -14.44 -13.21
N GLY A 51 -3.78 -13.61 -12.21
CA GLY A 51 -3.83 -12.15 -12.37
C GLY A 51 -3.86 -11.39 -11.07
N THR A 52 -3.78 -10.06 -11.18
CA THR A 52 -3.91 -9.15 -10.03
C THR A 52 -5.38 -8.74 -9.87
N CYS A 53 -5.91 -8.89 -8.67
CA CYS A 53 -7.23 -8.35 -8.31
C CYS A 53 -7.05 -7.02 -7.57
N GLU A 54 -7.44 -5.91 -8.19
CA GLU A 54 -7.24 -4.55 -7.67
C GLU A 54 -8.47 -4.06 -6.91
N CYS A 55 -8.39 -3.96 -5.57
CA CYS A 55 -9.52 -3.54 -4.75
C CYS A 55 -9.62 -2.01 -4.70
N TYR A 56 -10.24 -1.39 -5.71
CA TYR A 56 -10.35 0.09 -5.84
C TYR A 56 -11.07 0.81 -4.69
N ARG A 57 -11.73 0.07 -3.79
CA ARG A 57 -12.43 0.65 -2.64
C ARG A 57 -11.54 0.79 -1.40
N VAL A 58 -10.44 0.04 -1.34
CA VAL A 58 -9.52 0.04 -0.21
C VAL A 58 -8.22 0.67 -0.68
N GLU A 59 -8.18 2.00 -0.58
CA GLU A 59 -7.07 2.84 -1.00
C GLU A 59 -6.72 3.89 0.07
N VAL A 60 -5.49 4.37 -0.01
CA VAL A 60 -4.99 5.53 0.72
C VAL A 60 -4.55 6.56 -0.30
N ASN A 61 -5.01 7.80 -0.14
CA ASN A 61 -4.52 8.94 -0.90
C ASN A 61 -4.01 10.01 0.08
N ALA A 62 -2.71 9.94 0.38
CA ALA A 62 -2.08 10.78 1.40
C ALA A 62 -1.96 12.26 0.98
N LEU A 63 -2.05 12.52 -0.33
CA LEU A 63 -1.97 13.86 -0.93
C LEU A 63 -3.35 14.53 -1.10
N LYS A 64 -4.43 13.83 -0.77
CA LYS A 64 -5.80 14.36 -0.90
C LYS A 64 -5.95 15.61 -0.01
N GLY A 65 -6.23 16.74 -0.64
CA GLY A 65 -6.42 18.01 0.05
C GLY A 65 -5.12 18.65 0.55
N GLU A 66 -3.96 18.27 0.01
CA GLU A 66 -2.68 18.90 0.32
C GLU A 66 -2.73 20.43 0.08
N PRO A 67 -2.33 21.26 1.06
CA PRO A 67 -2.21 22.70 0.88
C PRO A 67 -1.16 23.08 -0.18
N VAL A 68 -1.41 24.17 -0.91
CA VAL A 68 -0.45 24.74 -1.85
C VAL A 68 0.65 25.48 -1.10
N GLY A 69 1.88 25.46 -1.64
CA GLY A 69 2.99 26.29 -1.18
C GLY A 69 3.87 25.65 -0.09
N LEU A 70 3.62 24.39 0.28
CA LEU A 70 4.46 23.65 1.21
C LEU A 70 5.84 23.36 0.62
N THR A 71 6.87 23.50 1.45
CA THR A 71 8.22 22.99 1.17
C THR A 71 8.20 21.46 1.06
N TRP A 72 9.22 20.87 0.40
CA TRP A 72 9.31 19.40 0.28
C TRP A 72 9.25 18.68 1.63
N SER A 73 10.00 19.18 2.63
CA SER A 73 10.01 18.60 3.99
C SER A 73 8.64 18.66 4.65
N GLU A 74 7.89 19.76 4.48
CA GLU A 74 6.54 19.88 5.02
C GLU A 74 5.57 18.91 4.33
N ARG A 75 5.70 18.74 3.00
CA ARG A 75 4.92 17.76 2.24
C ARG A 75 5.20 16.33 2.70
N VAL A 76 6.49 15.97 2.89
CA VAL A 76 6.89 14.65 3.41
C VAL A 76 6.23 14.39 4.76
N ALA A 77 6.36 15.29 5.73
CA ALA A 77 5.79 15.13 7.06
C ALA A 77 4.25 15.06 7.04
N LEU A 78 3.60 15.95 6.26
CA LEU A 78 2.15 15.96 6.14
C LEU A 78 1.62 14.68 5.49
N SER A 79 2.25 14.23 4.41
CA SER A 79 1.88 13.00 3.71
C SER A 79 2.01 11.76 4.59
N ALA A 80 3.08 11.67 5.39
CA ALA A 80 3.27 10.56 6.33
C ALA A 80 2.18 10.57 7.43
N LYS A 81 1.87 11.74 7.99
CA LYS A 81 0.77 11.91 8.96
C LYS A 81 -0.58 11.47 8.38
N ASN A 82 -0.90 11.91 7.17
CA ASN A 82 -2.15 11.58 6.49
C ASN A 82 -2.22 10.08 6.15
N ALA A 83 -1.12 9.51 5.63
CA ALA A 83 -1.01 8.11 5.30
C ALA A 83 -1.27 7.22 6.53
N ARG A 84 -0.61 7.50 7.66
CA ARG A 84 -0.84 6.75 8.93
C ARG A 84 -2.30 6.81 9.36
N ARG A 85 -2.89 8.01 9.35
CA ARG A 85 -4.30 8.19 9.72
C ARG A 85 -5.21 7.33 8.84
N GLN A 86 -5.05 7.44 7.51
CA GLN A 86 -5.87 6.70 6.57
C GLN A 86 -5.65 5.19 6.66
N MET A 87 -4.42 4.71 6.89
CA MET A 87 -4.15 3.28 7.14
C MET A 87 -4.89 2.77 8.39
N VAL A 88 -4.91 3.54 9.47
CA VAL A 88 -5.69 3.22 10.67
C VAL A 88 -7.19 3.21 10.36
N ASP A 89 -7.67 4.17 9.56
CA ASP A 89 -9.09 4.25 9.21
C ASP A 89 -9.50 3.03 8.37
N ILE A 90 -8.77 2.70 7.29
CA ILE A 90 -9.15 1.57 6.42
C ILE A 90 -9.07 0.22 7.14
N THR A 91 -8.12 0.03 8.07
CA THR A 91 -8.02 -1.20 8.87
C THR A 91 -9.13 -1.34 9.90
N ARG A 92 -9.78 -0.22 10.26
CA ARG A 92 -10.97 -0.22 11.15
C ARG A 92 -12.27 -0.39 10.38
N PHE A 93 -12.37 0.20 9.18
CA PHE A 93 -13.61 0.22 8.41
C PHE A 93 -13.80 -1.00 7.52
N TYR A 94 -12.73 -1.65 7.09
CA TYR A 94 -12.79 -2.76 6.14
C TYR A 94 -12.21 -4.05 6.73
N ASP A 95 -12.91 -5.15 6.47
CA ASP A 95 -12.28 -6.47 6.43
C ASP A 95 -11.76 -6.69 5.02
N PHE A 96 -10.44 -6.61 4.85
CA PHE A 96 -9.78 -6.69 3.54
C PHE A 96 -10.07 -8.00 2.81
N ILE A 97 -10.18 -9.12 3.53
CA ILE A 97 -10.47 -10.42 2.92
C ILE A 97 -11.93 -10.47 2.49
N ALA A 98 -12.85 -9.95 3.31
CA ALA A 98 -14.26 -9.88 2.94
C ALA A 98 -14.49 -8.96 1.73
N GLU A 99 -13.85 -7.79 1.69
CA GLU A 99 -13.93 -6.87 0.54
C GLU A 99 -13.34 -7.51 -0.73
N GLY A 100 -12.20 -8.20 -0.62
CA GLY A 100 -11.61 -8.98 -1.71
C GLY A 100 -12.55 -10.08 -2.21
N ARG A 101 -13.12 -10.88 -1.30
CA ARG A 101 -14.03 -11.98 -1.63
C ARG A 101 -15.31 -11.48 -2.31
N LYS A 102 -15.84 -10.35 -1.84
CA LYS A 102 -17.01 -9.70 -2.43
C LYS A 102 -16.74 -9.21 -3.85
N ALA A 103 -15.56 -8.66 -4.10
CA ALA A 103 -15.18 -8.13 -5.41
C ALA A 103 -14.69 -9.21 -6.39
N PHE A 104 -14.09 -10.30 -5.90
CA PHE A 104 -13.35 -11.27 -6.69
C PHE A 104 -13.68 -12.73 -6.33
N ALA A 105 -14.98 -13.04 -6.18
CA ALA A 105 -15.45 -14.34 -5.73
C ALA A 105 -14.88 -15.53 -6.54
N GLY A 106 -14.83 -15.40 -7.87
CA GLY A 106 -14.31 -16.44 -8.77
C GLY A 106 -12.82 -16.76 -8.52
N PRO A 107 -11.90 -15.78 -8.69
CA PRO A 107 -10.49 -15.97 -8.40
C PRO A 107 -10.20 -16.47 -6.98
N PHE A 108 -10.93 -15.98 -5.98
CA PHE A 108 -10.78 -16.41 -4.58
C PHE A 108 -11.14 -17.89 -4.42
N ALA A 109 -12.32 -18.29 -4.90
CA ALA A 109 -12.76 -19.68 -4.82
C ALA A 109 -11.82 -20.63 -5.57
N ALA A 110 -11.35 -20.24 -6.76
CA ALA A 110 -10.40 -21.03 -7.53
C ALA A 110 -9.08 -21.24 -6.79
N TYR A 111 -8.53 -20.18 -6.17
CA TYR A 111 -7.29 -20.29 -5.41
C TYR A 111 -7.44 -21.12 -4.14
N GLU A 112 -8.52 -20.92 -3.38
CA GLU A 112 -8.80 -21.69 -2.16
C GLU A 112 -9.04 -23.18 -2.45
N ALA A 113 -9.62 -23.53 -3.60
CA ALA A 113 -9.77 -24.92 -4.03
C ALA A 113 -8.42 -25.64 -4.25
N THR A 114 -7.33 -24.90 -4.43
CA THR A 114 -5.96 -25.46 -4.45
C THR A 114 -5.38 -25.73 -3.06
N GLY A 115 -6.11 -25.39 -1.99
CA GLY A 115 -5.64 -25.39 -0.60
C GLY A 115 -4.88 -24.12 -0.19
N GLY A 116 -4.82 -23.12 -1.07
CA GLY A 116 -4.14 -21.85 -0.79
C GLY A 116 -4.93 -20.90 0.11
N SER A 117 -4.23 -20.08 0.88
CA SER A 117 -4.81 -18.99 1.68
C SER A 117 -4.77 -17.67 0.92
N VAL A 118 -5.94 -17.05 0.66
CA VAL A 118 -6.02 -15.74 -0.01
C VAL A 118 -5.32 -14.62 0.78
N ARG A 119 -5.16 -14.79 2.10
CA ARG A 119 -4.38 -13.86 2.94
C ARG A 119 -2.93 -13.77 2.47
N ASP A 120 -2.36 -14.88 2.03
CA ASP A 120 -0.96 -14.94 1.59
C ASP A 120 -0.76 -14.22 0.24
N ARG A 121 -1.86 -13.95 -0.47
CA ARG A 121 -1.87 -13.18 -1.73
C ARG A 121 -2.18 -11.71 -1.52
N MET A 122 -2.53 -11.31 -0.31
CA MET A 122 -2.85 -9.92 0.02
C MET A 122 -1.59 -9.06 -0.08
N CYS A 123 -1.68 -7.96 -0.83
CA CYS A 123 -0.56 -7.06 -1.04
C CYS A 123 -1.09 -5.63 -1.16
N PHE A 124 -0.65 -4.74 -0.28
CA PHE A 124 -0.96 -3.33 -0.35
C PHE A 124 0.17 -2.63 -1.14
N ILE A 125 -0.15 -2.18 -2.35
CA ILE A 125 0.79 -1.46 -3.19
C ILE A 125 0.98 -0.07 -2.60
N TRP A 126 2.22 0.40 -2.56
CA TRP A 126 2.56 1.69 -1.97
C TRP A 126 3.46 2.50 -2.89
N TYR A 127 3.03 3.74 -3.17
CA TYR A 127 3.73 4.65 -4.06
C TYR A 127 4.48 5.70 -3.25
N LEU A 128 5.76 5.85 -3.59
CA LEU A 128 6.66 6.83 -3.00
C LEU A 128 7.22 7.73 -4.09
N GLN A 129 7.43 8.99 -3.76
CA GLN A 129 8.05 9.95 -4.65
C GLN A 129 9.28 10.58 -3.98
N ALA A 130 10.40 10.59 -4.69
CA ALA A 130 11.60 11.34 -4.29
C ALA A 130 11.50 12.81 -4.75
N ASP A 131 12.25 13.70 -4.09
CA ASP A 131 12.37 15.09 -4.54
C ASP A 131 12.96 15.08 -5.96
N ARG A 132 12.29 15.76 -6.89
CA ARG A 132 12.70 15.84 -8.30
C ARG A 132 13.43 17.15 -8.62
N ARG A 133 13.86 17.91 -7.61
CA ARG A 133 14.64 19.12 -7.85
C ARG A 133 15.90 18.80 -8.66
N PRO A 134 16.15 19.51 -9.78
CA PRO A 134 17.38 19.38 -10.57
C PRO A 134 18.61 19.84 -9.78
#